data_AF-A0A7C7EDN4-F1
#
_entry.id   AF-A0A7C7EDN4-F1
#
_cell.length_a   1.000
_cell.length_b   1.000
_cell.length_c   1.000
_cell.angle_alpha   90.00
_cell.angle_beta   90.00
_cell.angle_gamma   90.00
#
_symmetry.space_group_name_H-M   'P 1'
#
loop_
_entity.id
_entity.type
_entity.pdbx_description
1 polymer ?
#
loop_
_entity_poly.entity_id
_entity_poly.type
_entity_poly.pdbx_seq_one_letter_code
_entity_poly.pdbx_strand_id
1 'polypeptide(L)'
;MEILEFILNRIILIVLESAILLFLLLHILGKLDFLRTDFLKAMSFILLYLILSNFLFNYRDLPLTLFYIAFSILLLSYLTKTNLYLSIAVNIIAFLIYGITETFSSFVVLSFMGVPFSEAMNDQFIQMQALIFIRPIQIGLILLVTRFQINTSSLQKSFSSKDTSSTAYFLLILFFMSVFFSNGIKYIKNLGVLLSSGMMFLGVILLGLLDTRERIKLMNIENQLKLQQEYSRNMELIVDAVRKEKHDYKNHISTLVALCTMREPEALERVRTYALKLTENINSSGFHFYNTGNKYLDGLLAVKNKLHLKKA
;
A
#
# COMPACT_ATOMS: atom_id res chain seq x y z
N MET A 1 -27.72 40.19 -14.92
CA MET A 1 -26.76 39.29 -15.59
C MET A 1 -25.68 38.81 -14.62
N GLU A 2 -25.03 39.70 -13.87
CA GLU A 2 -23.93 39.35 -12.94
C GLU A 2 -24.27 38.26 -11.90
N ILE A 3 -25.47 38.26 -11.30
CA ILE A 3 -25.87 37.23 -10.33
C ILE A 3 -26.04 35.86 -11.00
N LEU A 4 -26.57 35.83 -12.23
CA LEU A 4 -26.76 34.60 -12.98
C LEU A 4 -25.40 34.02 -13.39
N GLU A 5 -24.48 34.86 -13.85
CA GLU A 5 -23.10 34.47 -14.18
C GLU A 5 -22.35 33.97 -12.95
N PHE A 6 -22.55 34.62 -11.80
CA PHE A 6 -21.97 34.18 -10.54
C PHE A 6 -22.46 32.77 -10.16
N ILE A 7 -23.77 32.53 -10.17
CA ILE A 7 -24.34 31.23 -9.80
C ILE A 7 -23.91 30.14 -10.78
N LEU A 8 -23.98 30.42 -12.07
CA LEU A 8 -23.73 29.44 -13.12
C LEU A 8 -22.24 29.06 -13.16
N ASN A 9 -21.35 30.05 -13.14
CA ASN A 9 -19.91 29.81 -13.23
C ASN A 9 -19.31 29.31 -11.90
N ARG A 10 -19.71 29.87 -10.75
CA ARG A 10 -19.06 29.55 -9.47
C ARG A 10 -19.69 28.43 -8.66
N ILE A 11 -20.94 28.08 -8.93
CA ILE A 11 -21.61 27.03 -8.17
C ILE A 11 -21.83 25.84 -9.10
N ILE A 12 -22.59 26.02 -10.18
CA ILE A 12 -23.02 24.90 -11.01
C ILE A 12 -21.84 24.22 -11.71
N LEU A 13 -20.96 24.99 -12.38
CA LEU A 13 -19.82 24.40 -13.09
C LEU A 13 -18.81 23.73 -12.14
N ILE A 14 -18.57 24.32 -10.96
CA ILE A 14 -17.65 23.77 -9.95
C ILE A 14 -18.22 22.47 -9.35
N VAL A 15 -19.51 22.43 -9.04
CA VAL A 15 -20.17 21.21 -8.56
C VAL A 15 -20.06 20.12 -9.62
N LEU A 16 -20.34 20.45 -10.87
CA LEU A 16 -20.28 19.50 -11.98
C LEU A 16 -18.87 18.94 -12.20
N GLU A 17 -17.85 19.80 -12.17
CA GLU A 17 -16.45 19.41 -12.22
C GLU A 17 -16.06 18.47 -11.06
N SER A 18 -16.44 18.83 -9.83
CA SER A 18 -16.15 18.00 -8.65
C SER A 18 -16.83 16.63 -8.73
N ALA A 19 -18.06 16.57 -9.27
CA ALA A 19 -18.80 15.33 -9.44
C ALA A 19 -18.16 14.43 -10.50
N ILE A 20 -17.70 15.02 -11.62
CA ILE A 20 -16.99 14.30 -12.68
C ILE A 20 -15.67 13.73 -12.15
N LEU A 21 -14.88 14.55 -11.46
CA LEU A 21 -13.62 14.11 -10.84
C LEU A 21 -13.85 12.97 -9.85
N LEU A 22 -14.84 13.10 -8.96
CA LEU A 22 -15.18 12.05 -8.00
C LEU A 22 -15.61 10.76 -8.71
N PHE A 23 -16.44 10.84 -9.75
CA PHE A 23 -16.86 9.70 -10.54
C PHE A 23 -15.65 8.99 -11.19
N LEU A 24 -14.74 9.75 -11.80
CA LEU A 24 -13.55 9.24 -12.47
C LEU A 24 -12.61 8.54 -11.46
N LEU A 25 -12.40 9.15 -10.30
CA LEU A 25 -11.61 8.59 -9.20
C LEU A 25 -12.20 7.26 -8.71
N LEU A 26 -13.51 7.20 -8.45
CA LEU A 26 -14.18 5.98 -7.98
C LEU A 26 -14.24 4.89 -9.04
N HIS A 27 -14.35 5.28 -10.32
CA HIS A 27 -14.31 4.36 -11.45
C HIS A 27 -12.94 3.67 -11.55
N ILE A 28 -11.84 4.42 -11.52
CA ILE A 28 -10.48 3.85 -11.56
C ILE A 28 -10.21 3.00 -10.31
N LEU A 29 -10.77 3.38 -9.15
CA LEU A 29 -10.65 2.60 -7.92
C LEU A 29 -11.48 1.30 -7.94
N GLY A 30 -12.39 1.14 -8.91
CA GLY A 30 -13.33 0.02 -8.97
C GLY A 30 -14.37 0.01 -7.84
N LYS A 31 -14.60 1.16 -7.19
CA LYS A 31 -15.52 1.28 -6.04
C LYS A 31 -16.71 2.19 -6.37
N LEU A 32 -17.32 2.04 -7.54
CA LEU A 32 -18.50 2.84 -7.92
C LEU A 32 -19.67 2.66 -6.95
N ASP A 33 -19.78 1.49 -6.32
CA ASP A 33 -20.79 1.22 -5.28
C ASP A 33 -20.70 2.18 -4.09
N PHE A 34 -19.54 2.81 -3.87
CA PHE A 34 -19.33 3.84 -2.84
C PHE A 34 -20.29 5.03 -2.99
N LEU A 35 -20.65 5.41 -4.23
CA LEU A 35 -21.61 6.49 -4.46
C LEU A 35 -23.01 6.14 -3.91
N ARG A 36 -23.35 4.85 -3.90
CA ARG A 36 -24.65 4.35 -3.43
C ARG A 36 -24.64 4.04 -1.93
N THR A 37 -23.56 3.45 -1.42
CA THR A 37 -23.47 3.03 -0.02
C THR A 37 -23.13 4.17 0.93
N ASP A 38 -22.31 5.13 0.49
CA ASP A 38 -21.73 6.19 1.31
C ASP A 38 -22.04 7.60 0.73
N PHE A 39 -23.30 7.83 0.32
CA PHE A 39 -23.72 9.08 -0.33
C PHE A 39 -23.35 10.36 0.45
N LEU A 40 -23.46 10.34 1.78
CA LEU A 40 -23.07 11.48 2.63
C LEU A 40 -21.59 11.83 2.50
N LYS A 41 -20.71 10.83 2.35
CA LYS A 41 -19.27 11.04 2.16
C LYS A 41 -18.98 11.61 0.79
N ALA A 42 -19.66 11.11 -0.25
CA ALA A 42 -19.58 11.68 -1.59
C ALA A 42 -20.04 13.14 -1.63
N MET A 43 -21.14 13.47 -0.95
CA MET A 43 -21.61 14.84 -0.86
C MET A 43 -20.64 15.73 -0.07
N SER A 44 -20.02 15.20 0.99
CA SER A 44 -18.98 15.93 1.73
C SER A 44 -17.77 16.27 0.85
N PHE A 45 -17.40 15.40 -0.09
CA PHE A 45 -16.32 15.66 -1.05
C PHE A 45 -16.66 16.86 -1.94
N ILE A 46 -17.85 16.86 -2.54
CA ILE A 46 -18.33 17.93 -3.43
C ILE A 46 -18.39 19.26 -2.67
N LEU A 47 -18.92 19.26 -1.45
CA LEU A 47 -19.07 20.46 -0.64
C LEU A 47 -17.72 21.05 -0.23
N LEU A 48 -16.79 20.21 0.23
CA LEU A 48 -15.44 20.67 0.58
C LEU A 48 -14.65 21.14 -0.66
N TYR A 49 -14.81 20.47 -1.80
CA TYR A 49 -14.22 20.90 -3.06
C TYR A 49 -14.75 22.28 -3.48
N LEU A 50 -16.06 22.53 -3.35
CA LEU A 50 -16.66 23.83 -3.64
C LEU A 50 -16.15 24.94 -2.71
N ILE A 51 -16.02 24.66 -1.41
CA ILE A 51 -15.47 25.63 -0.44
C ILE A 51 -14.01 25.96 -0.81
N LEU A 52 -13.20 24.93 -1.06
CA LEU A 52 -11.81 25.11 -1.44
C LEU A 52 -11.68 25.88 -2.75
N SER A 53 -12.53 25.56 -3.74
CA SER A 53 -12.47 26.21 -5.05
C SER A 53 -12.83 27.69 -4.97
N ASN A 54 -13.86 28.04 -4.19
CA ASN A 54 -14.19 29.44 -3.92
C ASN A 54 -13.09 30.17 -3.13
N PHE A 55 -12.45 29.49 -2.18
CA PHE A 55 -11.33 30.06 -1.43
C PHE A 55 -10.12 30.34 -2.33
N LEU A 56 -9.74 29.36 -3.16
CA LEU A 56 -8.60 29.45 -4.06
C LEU A 56 -8.81 30.44 -5.20
N PHE A 57 -10.05 30.69 -5.62
CA PHE A 57 -10.37 31.70 -6.62
C PHE A 57 -9.85 33.11 -6.25
N ASN A 58 -9.80 33.43 -4.95
CA ASN A 58 -9.28 34.70 -4.47
C ASN A 58 -7.75 34.84 -4.65
N TYR A 59 -7.06 33.74 -4.99
CA TYR A 59 -5.62 33.66 -5.14
C TYR A 59 -5.22 33.16 -6.54
N ARG A 60 -5.65 33.89 -7.58
CA ARG A 60 -5.42 33.55 -9.01
C ARG A 60 -3.95 33.31 -9.40
N ASP A 61 -3.00 33.88 -8.66
CA ASP A 61 -1.56 33.74 -8.96
C ASP A 61 -0.95 32.41 -8.47
N LEU A 62 -1.68 31.66 -7.64
CA LEU A 62 -1.20 30.36 -7.15
C LEU A 62 -1.36 29.28 -8.22
N PRO A 63 -0.54 28.22 -8.19
CA PRO A 63 -0.73 27.06 -9.05
C PRO A 63 -1.91 26.22 -8.56
N LEU A 64 -3.13 26.70 -8.87
CA LEU A 64 -4.42 26.19 -8.41
C LEU A 64 -4.58 24.67 -8.62
N THR A 65 -4.13 24.17 -9.76
CA THR A 65 -4.24 22.74 -10.14
C THR A 65 -3.56 21.81 -9.16
N LEU A 66 -2.43 22.21 -8.56
CA LEU A 66 -1.71 21.39 -7.60
C LEU A 66 -2.41 21.29 -6.26
N PHE A 67 -2.98 22.40 -5.81
CA PHE A 67 -3.77 22.41 -4.59
C PHE A 67 -4.99 21.50 -4.74
N TYR A 68 -5.65 21.52 -5.90
CA TYR A 68 -6.74 20.59 -6.18
C TYR A 68 -6.28 19.13 -6.19
N ILE A 69 -5.13 18.82 -6.80
CA ILE A 69 -4.59 17.45 -6.81
C ILE A 69 -4.25 17.00 -5.38
N ALA A 70 -3.48 17.78 -4.63
CA ALA A 70 -3.07 17.45 -3.27
C ALA A 70 -4.28 17.28 -2.34
N PHE A 71 -5.25 18.19 -2.44
CA PHE A 71 -6.49 18.12 -1.70
C PHE A 71 -7.29 16.86 -2.06
N SER A 72 -7.45 16.57 -3.35
CA SER A 72 -8.18 15.38 -3.82
C SER A 72 -7.53 14.08 -3.36
N ILE A 73 -6.20 14.00 -3.33
CA ILE A 73 -5.45 12.85 -2.81
C ILE A 73 -5.74 12.61 -1.33
N LEU A 74 -5.65 13.67 -0.51
CA LEU A 74 -5.86 13.60 0.94
C LEU A 74 -7.31 13.25 1.27
N LEU A 75 -8.26 13.94 0.63
CA LEU A 75 -9.68 13.74 0.86
C LEU A 75 -10.12 12.35 0.41
N LEU A 76 -9.68 11.90 -0.76
CA LEU A 76 -10.04 10.58 -1.26
C LEU A 76 -9.44 9.47 -0.40
N SER A 77 -8.17 9.59 0.02
CA SER A 77 -7.54 8.62 0.92
C SER A 77 -8.28 8.52 2.26
N TYR A 78 -8.70 9.65 2.81
CA TYR A 78 -9.49 9.70 4.04
C TYR A 78 -10.89 9.07 3.87
N LEU A 79 -11.64 9.46 2.83
CA LEU A 79 -13.02 9.02 2.62
C LEU A 79 -13.14 7.54 2.24
N THR A 80 -12.23 7.05 1.40
CA THR A 80 -12.29 5.66 0.88
C THR A 80 -11.47 4.66 1.70
N LYS A 81 -10.76 5.15 2.74
CA LYS A 81 -9.83 4.39 3.60
C LYS A 81 -8.81 3.57 2.79
N THR A 82 -8.40 4.07 1.64
CA THR A 82 -7.38 3.41 0.80
C THR A 82 -6.00 3.91 1.12
N ASN A 83 -5.00 3.04 0.89
CA ASN A 83 -3.59 3.39 0.95
C ASN A 83 -3.30 4.68 0.18
N LEU A 84 -2.54 5.59 0.81
CA LEU A 84 -2.22 6.90 0.26
C LEU A 84 -1.55 6.78 -1.12
N TYR A 85 -0.68 5.77 -1.30
CA TYR A 85 -0.05 5.44 -2.59
C TYR A 85 -1.03 5.11 -3.72
N LEU A 86 -2.03 4.28 -3.43
CA LEU A 86 -3.08 3.96 -4.40
C LEU A 86 -3.88 5.22 -4.74
N SER A 87 -4.22 6.03 -3.73
CA SER A 87 -4.91 7.31 -3.92
C SER A 87 -4.10 8.26 -4.82
N ILE A 88 -2.78 8.39 -4.61
CA ILE A 88 -1.90 9.20 -5.46
C ILE A 88 -1.95 8.71 -6.90
N ALA A 89 -1.70 7.42 -7.15
CA ALA A 89 -1.65 6.88 -8.51
C ALA A 89 -2.98 7.06 -9.24
N VAL A 90 -4.09 6.76 -8.55
CA VAL A 90 -5.45 6.94 -9.08
C VAL A 90 -5.74 8.40 -9.38
N ASN A 91 -5.35 9.33 -8.51
CA ASN A 91 -5.53 10.76 -8.75
C ASN A 91 -4.72 11.23 -9.96
N ILE A 92 -3.44 10.85 -10.08
CA ILE A 92 -2.61 11.25 -11.24
C ILE A 92 -3.26 10.77 -12.55
N ILE A 93 -3.70 9.51 -12.61
CA ILE A 93 -4.38 8.96 -13.79
C ILE A 93 -5.70 9.70 -14.07
N ALA A 94 -6.50 9.96 -13.03
CA ALA A 94 -7.76 10.67 -13.17
C ALA A 94 -7.60 12.10 -13.68
N PHE A 95 -6.65 12.86 -13.11
CA PHE A 95 -6.35 14.22 -13.56
C PHE A 95 -5.76 14.25 -14.97
N LEU A 96 -5.00 13.22 -15.37
CA LEU A 96 -4.47 13.10 -16.72
C LEU A 96 -5.61 12.87 -17.73
N ILE A 97 -6.50 11.91 -17.46
CA ILE A 97 -7.69 11.67 -18.30
C ILE A 97 -8.55 12.93 -18.37
N TYR A 98 -8.81 13.56 -17.22
CA TYR A 98 -9.59 14.79 -17.14
C TYR A 98 -8.96 15.90 -18.00
N GLY A 99 -7.65 16.16 -17.85
CA GLY A 99 -6.94 17.19 -18.61
C GLY A 99 -6.88 16.94 -20.12
N ILE A 100 -6.68 15.68 -20.56
CA ILE A 100 -6.75 15.34 -21.99
C ILE A 100 -8.16 15.58 -22.53
N THR A 101 -9.20 15.18 -21.81
CA THR A 101 -10.59 15.40 -22.26
C THR A 101 -10.96 16.87 -22.28
N GLU A 102 -10.48 17.66 -21.32
CA GLU A 102 -10.70 19.11 -21.25
C GLU A 102 -10.00 19.86 -22.38
N THR A 103 -8.72 19.56 -22.64
CA THR A 103 -7.97 20.19 -23.75
C THR A 103 -8.59 19.84 -25.11
N PHE A 104 -8.97 18.58 -25.31
CA PHE A 104 -9.62 18.15 -26.55
C PHE A 104 -10.99 18.83 -26.75
N SER A 105 -11.85 18.82 -25.73
CA SER A 105 -13.17 19.47 -25.81
C SER A 105 -13.06 20.99 -25.98
N SER A 106 -12.11 21.64 -25.30
CA SER A 106 -11.83 23.07 -25.45
C SER A 106 -11.39 23.40 -26.88
N PHE A 107 -10.50 22.60 -27.46
CA PHE A 107 -10.03 22.81 -28.82
C PHE A 107 -11.19 22.73 -29.84
N VAL A 108 -12.07 21.73 -29.71
CA VAL A 108 -13.22 21.56 -30.59
C VAL A 108 -14.17 22.76 -30.48
N VAL A 109 -14.58 23.13 -29.26
CA VAL A 109 -15.55 24.23 -29.05
C VAL A 109 -14.99 25.57 -29.51
N LEU A 110 -13.74 25.89 -29.18
CA LEU A 110 -13.13 27.16 -29.57
C LEU A 110 -12.92 27.26 -31.09
N SER A 111 -12.62 26.14 -31.76
CA SER A 111 -12.55 26.09 -33.22
C SER A 111 -13.90 26.39 -33.87
N PHE A 112 -15.01 25.91 -33.30
CA PHE A 112 -16.35 26.23 -33.78
C PHE A 112 -16.76 27.68 -33.52
N MET A 113 -16.31 28.25 -32.39
CA MET A 113 -16.56 29.66 -32.07
C MET A 113 -15.68 30.63 -32.88
N GLY A 114 -14.63 30.13 -33.54
CA GLY A 114 -13.69 30.96 -34.31
C GLY A 114 -12.81 31.87 -33.46
N VAL A 115 -12.72 31.61 -32.15
CA VAL A 115 -11.98 32.45 -31.19
C VAL A 115 -10.65 31.77 -30.82
N PRO A 116 -9.51 32.46 -30.89
CA PRO A 116 -8.23 31.90 -30.45
C PRO A 116 -8.22 31.66 -28.94
N PHE A 117 -7.54 30.58 -28.49
CA PHE A 117 -7.48 30.18 -27.08
C PHE A 117 -7.00 31.30 -26.15
N SER A 118 -6.11 32.16 -26.61
CA SER A 118 -5.61 33.32 -25.85
C SER A 118 -6.68 34.36 -25.54
N GLU A 119 -7.62 34.59 -26.46
CA GLU A 119 -8.72 35.54 -26.23
C GLU A 119 -9.77 34.95 -25.29
N ALA A 120 -10.07 33.66 -25.45
CA ALA A 120 -11.00 32.95 -24.57
C ALA A 120 -10.55 32.85 -23.10
N MET A 121 -9.23 32.92 -22.83
CA MET A 121 -8.69 32.94 -21.47
C MET A 121 -8.72 34.33 -20.83
N ASN A 122 -8.74 35.39 -21.63
CA ASN A 122 -8.69 36.77 -21.14
C ASN A 122 -10.09 37.37 -20.97
N ASP A 123 -11.08 36.90 -21.73
CA ASP A 123 -12.46 37.36 -21.63
C ASP A 123 -13.33 36.34 -20.87
N GLN A 124 -13.80 36.75 -19.68
CA GLN A 124 -14.63 35.94 -18.80
C GLN A 124 -15.99 35.56 -19.42
N PHE A 125 -16.54 36.42 -20.29
CA PHE A 125 -17.82 36.17 -20.93
C PHE A 125 -17.69 35.09 -22.01
N ILE A 126 -16.67 35.20 -22.85
CA ILE A 126 -16.34 34.18 -23.86
C ILE A 126 -15.98 32.85 -23.18
N GLN A 127 -15.22 32.89 -22.09
CA GLN A 127 -14.87 31.71 -21.31
C GLN A 127 -16.12 30.99 -20.78
N MET A 128 -17.08 31.74 -20.23
CA MET A 128 -18.32 31.17 -19.70
C MET A 128 -19.14 30.51 -20.82
N GLN A 129 -19.29 31.18 -21.97
CA GLN A 129 -20.00 30.61 -23.11
C GLN A 129 -19.35 29.31 -23.58
N ALA A 130 -18.02 29.31 -23.71
CA ALA A 130 -17.28 28.11 -24.09
C ALA A 130 -17.48 26.97 -23.07
N LEU A 131 -17.41 27.25 -21.76
CA LEU A 131 -17.55 26.25 -20.70
C LEU A 131 -18.92 25.55 -20.71
N ILE A 132 -20.00 26.27 -21.05
CA ILE A 132 -21.36 25.69 -21.17
C ILE A 132 -21.39 24.57 -22.23
N PHE A 133 -20.62 24.70 -23.31
CA PHE A 133 -20.53 23.68 -24.36
C PHE A 133 -19.45 22.62 -24.07
N ILE A 134 -18.32 23.03 -23.49
CA ILE A 134 -17.19 22.14 -23.17
C ILE A 134 -17.62 21.05 -22.18
N ARG A 135 -18.33 21.41 -21.10
CA ARG A 135 -18.64 20.46 -20.01
C ARG A 135 -19.53 19.28 -20.44
N PRO A 136 -20.64 19.46 -21.19
CA PRO A 136 -21.42 18.34 -21.70
C PRO A 136 -20.61 17.41 -22.63
N ILE A 137 -19.79 17.98 -23.52
CA ILE A 137 -18.93 17.21 -24.42
C ILE A 137 -17.91 16.40 -23.60
N GLN A 138 -17.31 17.03 -22.60
CA GLN A 138 -16.36 16.39 -21.68
C GLN A 138 -17.00 15.23 -20.92
N ILE A 139 -18.22 15.39 -20.38
CA ILE A 139 -18.97 14.31 -19.73
C ILE A 139 -19.18 13.14 -20.71
N GLY A 140 -19.59 13.44 -21.95
CA GLY A 140 -19.78 12.41 -22.98
C GLY A 140 -18.50 11.62 -23.27
N LEU A 141 -17.36 12.32 -23.39
CA LEU A 141 -16.06 11.69 -23.61
C LEU A 141 -15.62 10.83 -22.41
N ILE A 142 -15.78 11.32 -21.19
CA ILE A 142 -15.42 10.57 -19.98
C ILE A 142 -16.30 9.32 -19.85
N LEU A 143 -17.60 9.41 -20.12
CA LEU A 143 -18.50 8.24 -20.14
C LEU A 143 -18.09 7.22 -21.20
N LEU A 144 -17.61 7.68 -22.36
CA LEU A 144 -17.09 6.79 -23.41
C LEU A 144 -15.79 6.10 -22.95
N VAL A 145 -14.84 6.84 -22.38
CA VAL A 145 -13.57 6.30 -21.87
C VAL A 145 -13.80 5.28 -20.77
N THR A 146 -14.70 5.57 -19.83
CA THR A 146 -15.07 4.67 -18.72
C THR A 146 -15.86 3.43 -19.15
N ARG A 147 -16.37 3.39 -20.38
CA ARG A 147 -16.97 2.17 -20.95
C ARG A 147 -15.92 1.13 -21.31
N PHE A 148 -14.67 1.54 -21.57
CA PHE A 148 -13.57 0.60 -21.71
C PHE A 148 -13.24 0.05 -20.32
N GLN A 149 -13.46 -1.25 -20.12
CA GLN A 149 -13.19 -1.92 -18.85
C GLN A 149 -11.69 -1.87 -18.56
N ILE A 150 -11.25 -0.86 -17.81
CA ILE A 150 -9.91 -0.82 -17.25
C ILE A 150 -9.87 -1.91 -16.18
N ASN A 151 -8.97 -2.87 -16.33
CA ASN A 151 -8.84 -3.98 -15.38
C ASN A 151 -8.22 -3.49 -14.06
N THR A 152 -9.05 -2.91 -13.19
CA THR A 152 -8.66 -2.28 -11.92
C THR A 152 -7.98 -3.26 -10.96
N SER A 153 -8.30 -4.56 -11.09
CA SER A 153 -7.73 -5.64 -10.28
C SER A 153 -6.21 -5.80 -10.45
N SER A 154 -5.68 -5.59 -11.67
CA SER A 154 -4.25 -5.69 -11.94
C SER A 154 -3.48 -4.49 -11.38
N LEU A 155 -4.07 -3.30 -11.45
CA LEU A 155 -3.54 -2.05 -10.92
C LEU A 155 -3.45 -2.13 -9.38
N GLN A 156 -4.51 -2.59 -8.73
CA GLN A 156 -4.51 -2.77 -7.27
C GLN A 156 -3.48 -3.80 -6.82
N LYS A 157 -3.30 -4.90 -7.56
CA LYS A 157 -2.31 -5.93 -7.26
C LYS A 157 -0.87 -5.45 -7.49
N SER A 158 -0.63 -4.66 -8.53
CA SER A 158 0.69 -4.09 -8.83
C SER A 158 1.16 -3.10 -7.77
N PHE A 159 0.28 -2.20 -7.32
CA PHE A 159 0.59 -1.19 -6.29
C PHE A 159 0.46 -1.70 -4.84
N SER A 160 -0.13 -2.88 -4.63
CA SER A 160 -0.15 -3.56 -3.34
C SER A 160 1.11 -4.41 -3.10
N SER A 161 1.96 -4.61 -4.12
CA SER A 161 3.18 -5.37 -3.96
C SER A 161 4.17 -4.61 -3.06
N LYS A 162 4.68 -5.30 -2.04
CA LYS A 162 5.46 -4.79 -0.90
C LYS A 162 6.65 -3.89 -1.29
N ASP A 163 7.15 -4.02 -2.52
CA ASP A 163 8.35 -3.33 -3.03
C ASP A 163 8.08 -2.06 -3.85
N THR A 164 6.86 -1.86 -4.36
CA THR A 164 6.52 -0.74 -5.26
C THR A 164 6.27 0.60 -4.56
N SER A 165 6.19 0.59 -3.23
CA SER A 165 6.02 1.82 -2.44
C SER A 165 7.22 2.76 -2.59
N SER A 166 8.44 2.23 -2.79
CA SER A 166 9.67 3.04 -2.88
C SER A 166 9.71 3.84 -4.19
N THR A 167 9.36 3.20 -5.30
CA THR A 167 9.36 3.82 -6.62
C THR A 167 8.23 4.84 -6.74
N ALA A 168 7.04 4.55 -6.22
CA ALA A 168 5.92 5.49 -6.20
C ALA A 168 6.20 6.73 -5.34
N TYR A 169 6.87 6.56 -4.19
CA TYR A 169 7.30 7.67 -3.34
C TYR A 169 8.36 8.53 -4.02
N PHE A 170 9.32 7.90 -4.71
CA PHE A 170 10.34 8.60 -5.49
C PHE A 170 9.70 9.41 -6.63
N LEU A 171 8.73 8.82 -7.35
CA LEU A 171 7.98 9.49 -8.42
C LEU A 171 7.17 10.67 -7.90
N LEU A 172 6.58 10.54 -6.70
CA LEU A 172 5.87 11.63 -6.02
C LEU A 172 6.82 12.78 -5.66
N ILE A 173 7.97 12.48 -5.06
CA ILE A 173 8.99 13.50 -4.77
C ILE A 173 9.42 14.20 -6.06
N LEU A 174 9.70 13.44 -7.12
CA LEU A 174 10.13 13.98 -8.41
C LEU A 174 9.06 14.88 -9.04
N PHE A 175 7.79 14.49 -8.92
CA PHE A 175 6.64 15.29 -9.37
C PHE A 175 6.55 16.61 -8.59
N PHE A 176 6.53 16.56 -7.25
CA PHE A 176 6.45 17.78 -6.43
C PHE A 176 7.68 18.67 -6.59
N MET A 177 8.88 18.09 -6.76
CA MET A 177 10.10 18.84 -7.06
C MET A 177 10.02 19.52 -8.44
N SER A 178 9.62 18.80 -9.48
CA SER A 178 9.46 19.36 -10.82
C SER A 178 8.48 20.54 -10.83
N VAL A 179 7.38 20.37 -10.12
CA VAL A 179 6.35 21.38 -9.91
C VAL A 179 6.85 22.58 -9.10
N PHE A 180 7.60 22.33 -8.01
CA PHE A 180 8.20 23.37 -7.18
C PHE A 180 9.20 24.21 -7.99
N PHE A 181 10.08 23.56 -8.74
CA PHE A 181 11.06 24.25 -9.59
C PHE A 181 10.39 24.99 -10.76
N SER A 182 9.40 24.40 -11.42
CA SER A 182 8.68 25.03 -12.53
C SER A 182 7.95 26.30 -12.09
N ASN A 183 7.28 26.27 -10.93
CA ASN A 183 6.58 27.44 -10.40
C ASN A 183 7.53 28.44 -9.71
N GLY A 184 8.57 27.96 -9.03
CA GLY A 184 9.57 28.81 -8.37
C GLY A 184 10.34 29.69 -9.36
N ILE A 185 10.68 29.16 -10.53
CA ILE A 185 11.37 29.91 -11.59
C ILE A 185 10.45 31.00 -12.19
N LYS A 186 9.16 30.71 -12.36
CA LYS A 186 8.22 31.61 -13.05
C LYS A 186 7.65 32.73 -12.17
N TYR A 187 7.56 32.50 -10.85
CA TYR A 187 6.89 33.42 -9.90
C TYR A 187 7.77 33.86 -8.72
N ILE A 188 9.10 33.87 -8.88
CA ILE A 188 10.05 34.17 -7.80
C ILE A 188 9.82 35.52 -7.10
N LYS A 189 9.12 36.46 -7.76
CA LYS A 189 8.76 37.78 -7.22
C LYS A 189 7.49 37.78 -6.36
N ASN A 190 6.64 36.75 -6.45
CA ASN A 190 5.38 36.68 -5.72
C ASN A 190 5.59 35.85 -4.43
N LEU A 191 5.71 36.56 -3.30
CA LEU A 191 6.01 35.98 -1.99
C LEU A 191 5.00 34.88 -1.59
N GLY A 192 3.74 35.02 -1.99
CA GLY A 192 2.69 34.03 -1.72
C GLY A 192 2.92 32.70 -2.43
N VAL A 193 3.34 32.73 -3.70
CA VAL A 193 3.66 31.52 -4.46
C VAL A 193 4.87 30.82 -3.85
N LEU A 194 5.90 31.57 -3.45
CA LEU A 194 7.11 31.05 -2.82
C LEU A 194 6.83 30.39 -1.45
N LEU A 195 6.02 31.04 -0.60
CA LEU A 195 5.63 30.48 0.71
C LEU A 195 4.77 29.22 0.55
N SER A 196 3.82 29.26 -0.38
CA SER A 196 2.91 28.14 -0.63
C SER A 196 3.64 26.91 -1.19
N SER A 197 4.60 27.13 -2.10
CA SER A 197 5.43 26.06 -2.67
C SER A 197 6.41 25.52 -1.64
N GLY A 198 6.97 26.38 -0.78
CA GLY A 198 7.82 25.97 0.34
C GLY A 198 7.10 25.11 1.38
N MET A 199 5.85 25.46 1.71
CA MET A 199 5.02 24.64 2.61
C MET A 199 4.67 23.28 2.01
N MET A 200 4.33 23.21 0.72
CA MET A 200 4.12 21.94 0.01
C MET A 200 5.38 21.07 0.05
N PHE A 201 6.55 21.67 -0.17
CA PHE A 201 7.82 20.96 -0.13
C PHE A 201 8.12 20.38 1.25
N LEU A 202 7.91 21.15 2.32
CA LEU A 202 8.03 20.67 3.70
C LEU A 202 7.04 19.54 4.01
N GLY A 203 5.81 19.63 3.49
CA GLY A 203 4.80 18.60 3.63
C GLY A 203 5.25 17.26 3.04
N VAL A 204 5.87 17.28 1.86
CA VAL A 204 6.42 16.08 1.22
C VAL A 204 7.56 15.48 2.04
N ILE A 205 8.47 16.31 2.57
CA ILE A 205 9.56 15.84 3.44
C ILE A 205 8.99 15.15 4.69
N LEU A 206 8.00 15.76 5.34
CA LEU A 206 7.36 15.18 6.53
C LEU A 206 6.67 13.85 6.22
N LEU A 207 5.94 13.76 5.10
CA LEU A 207 5.34 12.51 4.65
C LEU A 207 6.40 11.43 4.39
N GLY A 208 7.57 11.79 3.86
CA GLY A 208 8.70 10.88 3.70
C GLY A 208 9.28 10.35 4.99
N LEU A 209 9.42 11.22 5.98
CA LEU A 209 9.89 10.81 7.30
C LEU A 209 8.90 9.87 7.98
N LEU A 210 7.60 10.07 7.79
CA LEU A 210 6.57 9.17 8.30
C LEU A 210 6.60 7.81 7.59
N ASP A 211 6.67 7.78 6.25
CA ASP A 211 6.74 6.51 5.49
C ASP A 211 8.00 5.70 5.85
N THR A 212 9.16 6.35 5.90
CA THR A 212 10.41 5.67 6.29
C THR A 212 10.31 5.06 7.70
N ARG A 213 9.66 5.75 8.64
CA ARG A 213 9.43 5.23 9.99
C ARG A 213 8.48 4.03 9.99
N GLU A 214 7.42 4.05 9.18
CA GLU A 214 6.50 2.91 9.04
C GLU A 214 7.20 1.70 8.40
N ARG A 215 8.02 1.91 7.37
CA ARG A 215 8.82 0.84 6.75
C ARG A 215 9.78 0.19 7.72
N ILE A 216 10.48 0.97 8.54
CA ILE A 216 11.40 0.42 9.54
C ILE A 216 10.64 -0.47 10.53
N LYS A 217 9.45 -0.04 10.97
CA LYS A 217 8.59 -0.87 11.83
C LYS A 217 8.16 -2.17 11.14
N LEU A 218 7.72 -2.09 9.90
CA LEU A 218 7.31 -3.27 9.11
C LEU A 218 8.47 -4.25 8.91
N MET A 219 9.67 -3.74 8.61
CA MET A 219 10.88 -4.55 8.46
C MET A 219 11.25 -5.25 9.78
N ASN A 220 11.13 -4.56 10.92
CA ASN A 220 11.38 -5.16 12.22
C ASN A 220 10.38 -6.28 12.54
N ILE A 221 9.09 -6.08 12.24
CA ILE A 221 8.05 -7.11 12.42
C ILE A 221 8.35 -8.32 11.53
N GLU A 222 8.72 -8.11 10.26
CA GLU A 222 9.06 -9.20 9.35
C GLU A 222 10.28 -10.00 9.84
N ASN A 223 11.32 -9.31 10.32
CA ASN A 223 12.49 -9.97 10.88
C ASN A 223 12.14 -10.79 12.13
N GLN A 224 11.29 -10.26 13.01
CA GLN A 224 10.80 -11.01 14.18
C GLN A 224 10.00 -12.25 13.76
N LEU A 225 9.15 -12.15 12.73
CA LEU A 225 8.39 -13.28 12.22
C LEU A 225 9.29 -14.36 11.59
N LYS A 226 10.31 -13.96 10.82
CA LYS A 226 11.30 -14.90 10.26
C LYS A 226 12.04 -15.64 11.38
N LEU A 227 12.48 -14.92 12.41
CA LEU A 227 13.10 -15.53 13.59
C LEU A 227 12.13 -16.51 14.28
N GLN A 228 10.87 -16.12 14.50
CA GLN A 228 9.86 -17.00 15.10
C GLN A 228 9.62 -18.26 14.26
N GLN A 229 9.61 -18.14 12.93
CA GLN A 229 9.46 -19.28 12.03
C GLN A 229 10.64 -20.25 12.12
N GLU A 230 11.88 -19.74 12.18
CA GLU A 230 13.07 -20.55 12.43
C GLU A 230 13.05 -21.22 13.80
N TYR A 231 12.64 -20.48 14.85
CA TYR A 231 12.45 -21.03 16.19
C TYR A 231 11.41 -22.16 16.21
N SER A 232 10.27 -21.98 15.56
CA SER A 232 9.23 -23.00 15.46
C SER A 232 9.74 -24.25 14.74
N ARG A 233 10.49 -24.08 13.65
CA ARG A 233 11.09 -25.21 12.91
C ARG A 233 12.12 -25.97 13.74
N ASN A 234 12.95 -25.25 14.50
CA ASN A 234 13.91 -25.88 15.41
C ASN A 234 13.20 -26.65 16.54
N MET A 235 12.10 -26.09 17.07
CA MET A 235 11.30 -26.77 18.09
C MET A 235 10.63 -28.04 17.56
N GLU A 236 10.12 -28.02 16.32
CA GLU A 236 9.57 -29.20 15.65
C GLU A 236 10.61 -30.33 15.55
N LEU A 237 11.84 -30.01 15.13
CA LEU A 237 12.94 -30.97 15.08
C LEU A 237 13.29 -31.57 16.46
N ILE A 238 13.25 -30.75 17.52
CA ILE A 238 13.46 -31.23 18.89
C ILE A 238 12.32 -32.18 19.31
N VAL A 239 11.07 -31.80 19.06
CA VAL A 239 9.90 -32.63 19.40
C VAL A 239 9.94 -33.97 18.67
N ASP A 240 10.30 -33.97 17.37
CA ASP A 240 10.45 -35.20 16.60
C ASP A 240 11.59 -36.09 17.12
N ALA A 241 12.71 -35.49 17.52
CA ALA A 241 13.80 -36.22 18.16
C ALA A 241 13.33 -36.87 19.47
N VAL A 242 12.61 -36.14 20.32
CA VAL A 242 12.05 -36.65 21.58
C VAL A 242 11.01 -37.75 21.32
N ARG A 243 10.16 -37.60 20.31
CA ARG A 243 9.17 -38.60 19.93
C ARG A 243 9.82 -39.91 19.50
N LYS A 244 10.91 -39.82 18.74
CA LYS A 244 11.71 -40.98 18.33
C LYS A 244 12.36 -41.68 19.53
N GLU A 245 13.00 -40.94 20.42
CA GLU A 245 13.60 -41.51 21.64
C GLU A 245 12.54 -42.19 22.51
N LYS A 246 11.38 -41.54 22.72
CA LYS A 246 10.26 -42.14 23.46
C LYS A 246 9.78 -43.45 22.84
N HIS A 247 9.71 -43.52 21.51
CA HIS A 247 9.35 -44.74 20.80
C HIS A 247 10.41 -45.83 20.99
N ASP A 248 11.69 -45.49 20.90
CA ASP A 248 12.79 -46.43 21.08
C ASP A 248 12.83 -46.95 22.53
N TYR A 249 12.62 -46.10 23.54
CA TYR A 249 12.47 -46.53 24.94
C TYR A 249 11.28 -47.47 25.14
N LYS A 250 10.13 -47.20 24.51
CA LYS A 250 8.97 -48.09 24.58
C LYS A 250 9.30 -49.47 23.99
N ASN A 251 10.07 -49.52 22.91
CA ASN A 251 10.51 -50.78 22.30
C ASN A 251 11.48 -51.55 23.19
N HIS A 252 12.44 -50.85 23.83
CA HIS A 252 13.36 -51.47 24.79
C HIS A 252 12.63 -52.04 26.00
N ILE A 253 11.68 -51.29 26.57
CA ILE A 253 10.83 -51.78 27.68
C ILE A 253 9.99 -52.98 27.23
N SER A 254 9.36 -52.91 26.05
CA SER A 254 8.55 -54.02 25.53
C SER A 254 9.37 -55.30 25.32
N THR A 255 10.60 -55.16 24.82
CA THR A 255 11.55 -56.28 24.66
C THR A 255 11.94 -56.87 26.01
N LEU A 256 12.27 -56.03 27.00
CA LEU A 256 12.59 -56.48 28.35
C LEU A 256 11.40 -57.21 29.00
N VAL A 257 10.19 -56.67 28.88
CA VAL A 257 8.97 -57.30 29.39
C VAL A 257 8.76 -58.66 28.72
N ALA A 258 8.89 -58.74 27.39
CA ALA A 258 8.75 -59.99 26.64
C ALA A 258 9.75 -61.07 27.12
N LEU A 259 11.03 -60.69 27.25
CA LEU A 259 12.09 -61.56 27.76
C LEU A 259 11.80 -62.06 29.18
N CYS A 260 11.22 -61.24 30.06
CA CYS A 260 10.83 -61.63 31.41
C CYS A 260 9.60 -62.56 31.44
N THR A 261 8.68 -62.46 30.48
CA THR A 261 7.50 -63.36 30.38
C THR A 261 7.81 -64.73 29.75
N MET A 262 8.92 -64.87 29.03
CA MET A 262 9.34 -66.15 28.46
C MET A 262 9.82 -67.09 29.58
N ARG A 263 9.14 -68.23 29.78
CA ARG A 263 9.52 -69.27 30.76
C ARG A 263 10.68 -70.13 30.23
N GLU A 264 11.79 -69.50 29.85
CA GLU A 264 13.01 -70.19 29.45
C GLU A 264 14.02 -70.22 30.62
N PRO A 265 14.78 -71.31 30.81
CA PRO A 265 15.77 -71.42 31.90
C PRO A 265 16.90 -70.37 31.81
N GLU A 266 17.12 -69.77 30.64
CA GLU A 266 18.13 -68.72 30.37
C GLU A 266 17.56 -67.28 30.37
N ALA A 267 16.27 -67.09 30.66
CA ALA A 267 15.60 -65.79 30.51
C ALA A 267 16.26 -64.67 31.34
N LEU A 268 16.68 -64.99 32.57
CA LEU A 268 17.34 -64.03 33.48
C LEU A 268 18.69 -63.54 32.92
N GLU A 269 19.45 -64.43 32.29
CA GLU A 269 20.76 -64.11 31.73
C GLU A 269 20.61 -63.23 30.48
N ARG A 270 19.65 -63.54 29.61
CA ARG A 270 19.34 -62.72 28.41
C ARG A 270 18.86 -61.32 28.76
N VAL A 271 18.02 -61.17 29.80
CA VAL A 271 17.61 -59.85 30.32
C VAL A 271 18.83 -59.05 30.78
N ARG A 272 19.73 -59.69 31.55
CA ARG A 272 20.96 -59.05 32.04
C ARG A 272 21.87 -58.61 30.90
N THR A 273 22.08 -59.47 29.89
CA THR A 273 22.89 -59.13 28.71
C THR A 273 22.28 -57.99 27.90
N TYR A 274 20.95 -57.98 27.72
CA TYR A 274 20.27 -56.91 26.98
C TYR A 274 20.33 -55.56 27.72
N ALA A 275 20.14 -55.56 29.04
CA ALA A 275 20.27 -54.38 29.88
C ALA A 275 21.71 -53.83 29.89
N LEU A 276 22.72 -54.71 29.98
CA LEU A 276 24.13 -54.31 29.90
C LEU A 276 24.47 -53.67 28.54
N LYS A 277 24.01 -54.28 27.43
CA LYS A 277 24.17 -53.71 26.07
C LYS A 277 23.51 -52.34 25.91
N LEU A 278 22.34 -52.13 26.51
CA LEU A 278 21.68 -50.83 26.55
C LEU A 278 22.54 -49.78 27.28
N THR A 279 23.15 -50.16 28.40
CA THR A 279 23.95 -49.26 29.23
C THR A 279 25.29 -48.90 28.56
N GLU A 280 25.93 -49.86 27.89
CA GLU A 280 27.15 -49.62 27.09
C GLU A 280 26.85 -48.78 25.84
N ASN A 281 25.69 -49.00 25.20
CA ASN A 281 25.28 -48.20 24.05
C ASN A 281 24.91 -46.76 24.44
N ILE A 282 24.31 -46.50 25.60
CA ILE A 282 23.99 -45.12 26.05
C ILE A 282 25.27 -44.27 26.19
N ASN A 283 26.37 -44.86 26.63
CA ASN A 283 27.66 -44.16 26.76
C ASN A 283 28.34 -43.91 25.41
N SER A 284 27.95 -44.62 24.34
CA SER A 284 28.51 -44.46 22.99
C SER A 284 27.55 -43.77 22.00
N SER A 285 26.24 -43.75 22.27
CA SER A 285 25.21 -43.19 21.39
C SER A 285 24.92 -41.71 21.64
N GLY A 286 25.88 -40.85 21.31
CA GLY A 286 25.64 -39.55 20.66
C GLY A 286 24.91 -38.40 21.37
N PHE A 287 24.32 -38.57 22.56
CA PHE A 287 23.75 -37.46 23.34
C PHE A 287 24.77 -36.95 24.36
N HIS A 288 25.72 -36.14 23.88
CA HIS A 288 26.48 -35.29 24.79
C HIS A 288 25.56 -34.20 25.34
N PHE A 289 25.18 -34.33 26.61
CA PHE A 289 24.52 -33.25 27.33
C PHE A 289 25.56 -32.16 27.58
N TYR A 290 25.47 -31.08 26.81
CA TYR A 290 26.21 -29.86 27.10
C TYR A 290 25.58 -29.24 28.35
N ASN A 291 26.42 -28.76 29.26
CA ASN A 291 25.98 -28.04 30.45
C ASN A 291 26.54 -26.63 30.37
N THR A 292 25.94 -25.80 29.51
CA THR A 292 26.33 -24.40 29.33
C THR A 292 25.62 -23.45 30.29
N GLY A 293 24.74 -23.98 31.15
CA GLY A 293 23.87 -23.20 32.03
C GLY A 293 22.64 -22.62 31.33
N ASN A 294 22.52 -22.78 30.01
CA ASN A 294 21.35 -22.38 29.23
C ASN A 294 20.71 -23.61 28.56
N LYS A 295 19.61 -24.08 29.16
CA LYS A 295 18.86 -25.29 28.73
C LYS A 295 18.43 -25.26 27.26
N TYR A 296 18.21 -24.08 26.68
CA TYR A 296 17.86 -23.94 25.27
C TYR A 296 19.06 -24.15 24.35
N LEU A 297 20.22 -23.61 24.74
CA LEU A 297 21.48 -23.79 24.01
C LEU A 297 21.94 -25.25 24.07
N ASP A 298 21.80 -25.88 25.23
CA ASP A 298 22.14 -27.29 25.46
C ASP A 298 21.28 -28.22 24.57
N GLY A 299 19.98 -27.92 24.42
CA GLY A 299 19.08 -28.63 23.51
C GLY A 299 19.48 -28.47 22.03
N LEU A 300 19.79 -27.25 21.59
CA LEU A 300 20.25 -26.99 20.22
C LEU A 300 21.55 -27.71 19.88
N LEU A 301 22.52 -27.71 20.80
CA LEU A 301 23.81 -28.37 20.60
C LEU A 301 23.67 -29.90 20.54
N ALA A 302 22.80 -30.48 21.37
CA ALA A 302 22.51 -31.91 21.34
C ALA A 302 21.87 -32.34 20.00
N VAL A 303 20.92 -31.56 19.46
CA VAL A 303 20.31 -31.85 18.14
C VAL A 303 21.32 -31.66 17.00
N LYS A 304 22.15 -30.61 17.04
CA LYS A 304 23.17 -30.36 16.02
C LYS A 304 24.22 -31.48 15.98
N ASN A 305 24.62 -32.00 17.13
CA ASN A 305 25.58 -33.11 17.22
C ASN A 305 24.99 -34.40 16.62
N LYS A 306 23.71 -34.70 16.92
CA LYS A 306 22.99 -35.86 16.34
C LYS A 306 22.86 -35.76 14.81
N LEU A 307 22.69 -34.57 14.25
CA LEU A 307 22.65 -34.34 12.80
C LEU A 307 24.02 -34.54 12.13
N HIS A 308 25.12 -34.16 12.79
CA HIS A 308 26.48 -34.38 12.28
C HIS A 308 26.85 -35.87 12.27
N LEU A 309 26.50 -36.61 13.32
CA LEU A 309 26.74 -38.06 13.40
C LEU A 309 25.91 -38.88 12.41
N LYS A 310 24.81 -38.33 11.89
CA LYS A 310 23.96 -38.99 10.87
C LYS A 310 24.44 -38.77 9.43
N LYS A 311 25.43 -37.89 9.23
CA LYS A 311 26.04 -37.56 7.93
C LYS A 311 27.44 -38.16 7.74
N ALA A 312 28.03 -38.74 8.79
CA ALA A 312 29.24 -39.56 8.73
C ALA A 312 28.84 -41.03 8.60
#